data_AF-A0A8H6YL71-F1
#
_entry.id   AF-A0A8H6YL71-F1
#
_cell.length_a   1.000
_cell.length_b   1.000
_cell.length_c   1.000
_cell.angle_alpha   90.00
_cell.angle_beta   90.00
_cell.angle_gamma   90.00
#
_symmetry.space_group_name_H-M   'P 1'
#
loop_
_entity.id
_entity.type
_entity.pdbx_description
1 polymer ?
#
loop_
_entity_poly.entity_id
_entity_poly.type
_entity_poly.pdbx_seq_one_letter_code
_entity_poly.pdbx_strand_id
1 'polypeptide(L)'
;MPTLSWDEVVNYGFLAEFDLLRDTSDSVRSRPWTRPSYRLAMDTYFKILRAREEIKRLNIETKRLVTWIQDEDRFLQKTAEKYKESDPALAFQISAYWQRRGRSDHIHMQRLWALAKTPGFIGSLVPGISVERKEARRVARETQQTQPVEVEMEVEVVEEVRDRWTMENDEEWEEDNEGEEAEGETVSALLYQMSVLSVDREDGRGGNQLD
;
A
#
# COMPACT_ATOMS: atom_id res chain seq x y z
N MET A 1 46.05 49.09 -15.18
CA MET A 1 44.73 48.42 -15.04
C MET A 1 45.01 46.93 -15.04
N PRO A 2 44.70 46.18 -13.97
CA PRO A 2 44.88 44.73 -13.99
C PRO A 2 43.87 44.12 -14.98
N THR A 3 44.33 43.16 -15.80
CA THR A 3 43.51 42.47 -16.80
C THR A 3 42.99 41.17 -16.21
N LEU A 4 41.66 41.07 -16.06
CA LEU A 4 41.00 39.85 -15.61
C LEU A 4 41.16 38.73 -16.65
N SER A 5 41.60 37.57 -16.19
CA SER A 5 41.66 36.35 -16.99
C SER A 5 40.28 35.70 -17.10
N TRP A 6 40.06 34.89 -18.13
CA TRP A 6 38.77 34.23 -18.35
C TRP A 6 38.40 33.27 -17.21
N ASP A 7 39.41 32.59 -16.64
CA ASP A 7 39.23 31.68 -15.50
C ASP A 7 38.77 32.42 -14.24
N GLU A 8 39.27 33.64 -14.01
CA GLU A 8 38.81 34.47 -12.89
C GLU A 8 37.35 34.89 -13.06
N VAL A 9 36.93 35.26 -14.27
CA VAL A 9 35.53 35.66 -14.54
C VAL A 9 34.56 34.50 -14.29
N VAL A 10 34.93 33.27 -14.67
CA VAL A 10 34.13 32.07 -14.38
C VAL A 10 34.05 31.79 -12.88
N ASN A 11 35.18 31.89 -12.18
CA ASN A 11 35.23 31.69 -10.73
C ASN A 11 34.39 32.74 -9.98
N TYR A 12 34.41 34.01 -10.41
CA TYR A 12 33.55 35.04 -9.82
C TYR A 12 32.07 34.83 -10.14
N GLY A 13 31.72 34.32 -11.32
CA GLY A 13 30.35 33.94 -11.66
C GLY A 13 29.82 32.84 -10.74
N PHE A 14 30.64 31.81 -10.48
CA PHE A 14 30.31 30.74 -9.54
C PHE A 14 30.11 31.27 -8.11
N LEU A 15 31.03 32.11 -7.61
CA LEU A 15 30.91 32.71 -6.27
C LEU A 15 29.68 33.61 -6.13
N ALA A 16 29.32 34.36 -7.18
CA ALA A 16 28.12 35.19 -7.19
C ALA A 16 26.82 34.36 -7.13
N GLU A 17 26.82 33.14 -7.68
CA GLU A 17 25.68 32.22 -7.60
C GLU A 17 25.45 31.73 -6.16
N PHE A 18 26.51 31.53 -5.35
CA PHE A 18 26.36 31.21 -3.92
C PHE A 18 25.84 32.38 -3.09
N ASP A 19 26.28 33.61 -3.39
CA ASP A 19 25.75 34.79 -2.69
C ASP A 19 24.27 35.01 -3.04
N LEU A 20 23.85 34.75 -4.29
CA LEU A 20 22.44 34.74 -4.69
C LEU A 20 21.62 33.69 -3.91
N LEU A 21 22.18 32.49 -3.71
CA LEU A 21 21.56 31.45 -2.88
C LEU A 21 21.54 31.84 -1.39
N ARG A 22 22.56 32.54 -0.89
CA ARG A 22 22.59 33.03 0.49
C ARG A 22 21.53 34.08 0.76
N ASP A 23 21.40 35.06 -0.14
CA ASP A 23 20.41 36.14 -0.02
C ASP A 23 18.97 35.61 -0.15
N THR A 24 18.76 34.54 -0.92
CA THR A 24 17.46 33.86 -0.97
C THR A 24 17.24 32.91 0.22
N SER A 25 18.30 32.41 0.86
CA SER A 25 18.21 31.47 1.99
C SER A 25 17.63 32.07 3.27
N ASP A 26 17.80 33.38 3.53
CA ASP A 26 17.18 34.05 4.69
C ASP A 26 15.65 34.04 4.60
N SER A 27 15.10 34.06 3.38
CA SER A 27 13.66 33.91 3.12
C SER A 27 13.15 32.48 3.31
N VAL A 28 14.03 31.49 3.21
CA VAL A 28 13.74 30.06 3.39
C VAL A 28 13.86 29.68 4.87
N ARG A 29 14.93 30.10 5.55
CA ARG A 29 15.18 29.84 6.98
C ARG A 29 14.15 30.47 7.90
N SER A 30 13.53 31.56 7.47
CA SER A 30 12.42 32.22 8.17
C SER A 30 11.07 31.51 8.01
N ARG A 31 10.98 30.47 7.15
CA ARG A 31 9.72 29.76 6.94
C ARG A 31 9.38 28.87 8.14
N PRO A 32 8.09 28.77 8.52
CA PRO A 32 7.67 27.94 9.64
C PRO A 32 8.09 26.46 9.52
N TRP A 33 8.07 25.91 8.30
CA TRP A 33 8.45 24.51 8.03
C TRP A 33 9.94 24.22 8.19
N THR A 34 10.82 25.23 8.30
CA THR A 34 12.25 25.02 8.54
C THR A 34 12.54 24.74 10.02
N ARG A 35 11.63 25.13 10.92
CA ARG A 35 11.76 24.88 12.36
C ARG A 35 11.53 23.39 12.66
N PRO A 36 12.44 22.71 13.39
CA PRO A 36 12.32 21.27 13.66
C PRO A 36 10.98 20.87 14.32
N SER A 37 10.49 21.68 15.25
CA SER A 37 9.21 21.43 15.93
C SER A 37 8.01 21.38 14.97
N TYR A 38 8.00 22.24 13.96
CA TYR A 38 6.93 22.27 12.96
C TYR A 38 7.04 21.11 11.97
N ARG A 39 8.25 20.66 11.62
CA ARG A 39 8.42 19.44 10.81
C ARG A 39 7.90 18.22 11.54
N LEU A 40 8.27 18.06 12.81
CA LEU A 40 7.76 16.96 13.63
C LEU A 40 6.23 17.00 13.76
N ALA A 41 5.65 18.19 13.91
CA ALA A 41 4.20 18.39 13.92
C ALA A 41 3.54 17.99 12.59
N MET A 42 4.12 18.39 11.47
CA MET A 42 3.62 18.03 10.15
C MET A 42 3.74 16.52 9.92
N ASP A 43 4.88 15.92 10.27
CA ASP A 43 5.12 14.49 10.12
C ASP A 43 4.13 13.68 10.96
N THR A 44 3.92 14.04 12.23
CA THR A 44 2.93 13.39 13.09
C THR A 44 1.51 13.56 12.56
N TYR A 45 1.15 14.75 12.10
CA TYR A 45 -0.15 15.02 11.48
C TYR A 45 -0.38 14.14 10.24
N PHE A 46 0.57 14.09 9.31
CA PHE A 46 0.45 13.28 8.11
C PHE A 46 0.50 11.77 8.41
N LYS A 47 1.29 11.33 9.40
CA LYS A 47 1.27 9.94 9.90
C LYS A 47 -0.13 9.57 10.41
N ILE A 48 -0.79 10.44 11.17
CA ILE A 48 -2.17 10.20 11.65
C ILE A 48 -3.16 10.14 10.48
N LEU A 49 -3.06 11.05 9.51
CA LEU A 49 -3.92 11.03 8.32
C LEU A 49 -3.74 9.72 7.53
N ARG A 50 -2.49 9.33 7.27
CA ARG A 50 -2.15 8.09 6.58
C ARG A 50 -2.60 6.86 7.36
N ALA A 51 -2.44 6.83 8.67
CA ALA A 51 -2.91 5.73 9.50
C ALA A 51 -4.43 5.52 9.35
N ARG A 52 -5.22 6.60 9.27
CA ARG A 52 -6.67 6.52 9.05
C ARG A 52 -7.04 5.96 7.68
N GLU A 53 -6.28 6.31 6.65
CA GLU A 53 -6.43 5.74 5.30
C GLU A 53 -6.06 4.25 5.29
N GLU A 54 -4.93 3.92 5.92
CA GLU A 54 -4.39 2.58 5.93
C GLU A 54 -5.31 1.61 6.71
N ILE A 55 -5.96 2.04 7.79
CA ILE A 55 -6.99 1.23 8.46
C ILE A 55 -8.11 0.83 7.48
N LYS A 56 -8.57 1.75 6.63
CA LYS A 56 -9.62 1.44 5.64
C LYS A 56 -9.10 0.45 4.59
N ARG A 57 -7.86 0.64 4.12
CA ARG A 57 -7.21 -0.25 3.15
C ARG A 57 -7.00 -1.66 3.73
N LEU A 58 -6.49 -1.77 4.94
CA LEU A 58 -6.24 -3.02 5.63
C LEU A 58 -7.53 -3.81 5.87
N ASN A 59 -8.66 -3.15 6.11
CA ASN A 59 -9.96 -3.84 6.21
C ASN A 59 -10.36 -4.52 4.89
N ILE A 60 -10.09 -3.88 3.76
CA ILE A 60 -10.33 -4.47 2.43
C ILE A 60 -9.36 -5.61 2.19
N GLU A 61 -8.08 -5.42 2.50
CA GLU A 61 -7.04 -6.40 2.26
C GLU A 61 -7.20 -7.64 3.15
N THR A 62 -7.61 -7.46 4.40
CA THR A 62 -7.98 -8.55 5.31
C THR A 62 -9.04 -9.45 4.68
N LYS A 63 -10.09 -8.85 4.12
CA LYS A 63 -11.16 -9.60 3.45
C LYS A 63 -10.65 -10.31 2.19
N ARG A 64 -9.80 -9.65 1.40
CA ARG A 64 -9.17 -10.25 0.21
C ARG A 64 -8.32 -11.44 0.57
N LEU A 65 -7.47 -11.32 1.59
CA LEU A 65 -6.61 -12.39 2.08
C LEU A 65 -7.44 -13.60 2.55
N VAL A 66 -8.50 -13.38 3.34
CA VAL A 66 -9.40 -14.48 3.73
C VAL A 66 -10.04 -15.16 2.51
N THR A 67 -10.49 -14.37 1.54
CA THR A 67 -11.09 -14.90 0.31
C THR A 67 -10.08 -15.73 -0.48
N TRP A 68 -8.86 -15.23 -0.60
CA TRP A 68 -7.77 -15.88 -1.32
C TRP A 68 -7.36 -17.21 -0.67
N ILE A 69 -7.19 -17.25 0.65
CA ILE A 69 -6.89 -18.48 1.40
C ILE A 69 -7.96 -19.55 1.12
N GLN A 70 -9.24 -19.18 1.17
CA GLN A 70 -10.33 -20.13 0.94
C GLN A 70 -10.43 -20.62 -0.50
N ASP A 71 -10.24 -19.72 -1.47
CA ASP A 71 -10.30 -20.09 -2.87
C ASP A 71 -9.07 -20.95 -3.26
N GLU A 72 -7.87 -20.65 -2.74
CA GLU A 72 -6.66 -21.47 -2.93
C GLU A 72 -6.82 -22.87 -2.30
N ASP A 73 -7.28 -22.95 -1.05
CA ASP A 73 -7.54 -24.22 -0.36
C ASP A 73 -8.48 -25.12 -1.18
N ARG A 74 -9.58 -24.55 -1.67
CA ARG A 74 -10.54 -25.26 -2.50
C ARG A 74 -9.98 -25.64 -3.86
N PHE A 75 -9.19 -24.77 -4.47
CA PHE A 75 -8.56 -25.02 -5.76
C PHE A 75 -7.59 -26.20 -5.67
N LEU A 76 -6.71 -26.21 -4.67
CA LEU A 76 -5.73 -27.27 -4.47
C LEU A 76 -6.38 -28.62 -4.19
N GLN A 77 -7.41 -28.66 -3.34
CA GLN A 77 -8.18 -29.89 -3.08
C GLN A 77 -8.82 -30.45 -4.36
N LYS A 78 -9.54 -29.61 -5.11
CA LYS A 78 -10.18 -30.02 -6.36
C LYS A 78 -9.17 -30.48 -7.41
N THR A 79 -8.04 -29.80 -7.50
CA THR A 79 -6.99 -30.12 -8.47
C THR A 79 -6.33 -31.44 -8.13
N ALA A 80 -6.03 -31.69 -6.86
CA ALA A 80 -5.52 -32.99 -6.40
C ALA A 80 -6.50 -34.14 -6.71
N GLU A 81 -7.80 -33.91 -6.50
CA GLU A 81 -8.84 -34.90 -6.79
C GLU A 81 -8.97 -35.18 -8.29
N LYS A 82 -8.92 -34.13 -9.13
CA LYS A 82 -8.97 -34.26 -10.59
C LYS A 82 -7.83 -35.12 -11.16
N TYR A 83 -6.61 -34.96 -10.63
CA TYR A 83 -5.45 -35.71 -11.12
C TYR A 83 -5.27 -37.07 -10.44
N LYS A 84 -6.09 -37.41 -9.45
CA LYS A 84 -5.94 -38.65 -8.67
C LYS A 84 -6.01 -39.92 -9.52
N GLU A 85 -6.82 -39.90 -10.58
CA GLU A 85 -7.00 -41.05 -11.48
C GLU A 85 -6.03 -41.03 -12.68
N SER A 86 -5.71 -39.85 -13.20
CA SER A 86 -4.87 -39.69 -14.40
C SER A 86 -3.38 -39.70 -14.08
N ASP A 87 -2.96 -39.01 -13.02
CA ASP A 87 -1.57 -38.96 -12.55
C ASP A 87 -1.51 -38.93 -11.01
N PRO A 88 -1.45 -40.12 -10.38
CA PRO A 88 -1.37 -40.23 -8.93
C PRO A 88 -0.13 -39.57 -8.32
N ALA A 89 0.98 -39.50 -9.06
CA ALA A 89 2.23 -38.90 -8.55
C ALA A 89 2.09 -37.38 -8.46
N LEU A 90 1.51 -36.75 -9.49
CA LEU A 90 1.20 -35.33 -9.47
C LEU A 90 0.15 -34.99 -8.40
N ALA A 91 -0.92 -35.79 -8.28
CA ALA A 91 -1.93 -35.60 -7.23
C ALA A 91 -1.33 -35.67 -5.82
N PHE A 92 -0.37 -36.57 -5.59
CA PHE A 92 0.36 -36.65 -4.33
C PHE A 92 1.20 -35.39 -4.06
N GLN A 93 1.92 -34.87 -5.06
CA GLN A 93 2.70 -33.64 -4.93
C GLN A 93 1.82 -32.43 -4.62
N ILE A 94 0.67 -32.28 -5.31
CA ILE A 94 -0.30 -31.22 -5.04
C ILE A 94 -0.83 -31.33 -3.61
N SER A 95 -1.16 -32.55 -3.16
CA SER A 95 -1.62 -32.79 -1.79
C SER A 95 -0.56 -32.45 -0.74
N ALA A 96 0.72 -32.77 -1.02
CA ALA A 96 1.84 -32.42 -0.13
C ALA A 96 2.08 -30.91 -0.08
N TYR A 97 1.97 -30.21 -1.22
CA TYR A 97 2.03 -28.75 -1.27
C TYR A 97 0.87 -28.12 -0.49
N TRP A 98 -0.36 -28.60 -0.69
CA TRP A 98 -1.54 -28.16 0.03
C TRP A 98 -1.39 -28.30 1.55
N GLN A 99 -0.91 -29.44 2.03
CA GLN A 99 -0.62 -29.66 3.46
C GLN A 99 0.40 -28.66 4.01
N ARG A 100 1.43 -28.32 3.24
CA ARG A 100 2.44 -27.33 3.64
C ARG A 100 1.83 -25.93 3.67
N ARG A 101 1.06 -25.56 2.66
CA ARG A 101 0.37 -24.28 2.54
C ARG A 101 -0.62 -24.06 3.69
N GLY A 102 -1.41 -25.09 4.00
CA GLY A 102 -2.40 -25.05 5.08
C GLY A 102 -1.82 -24.73 6.46
N ARG A 103 -0.53 -25.04 6.71
CA ARG A 103 0.16 -24.63 7.95
C ARG A 103 0.38 -23.13 8.01
N SER A 104 0.83 -22.52 6.91
CA SER A 104 0.98 -21.07 6.82
C SER A 104 -0.38 -20.38 6.89
N ASP A 105 -1.37 -20.88 6.15
CA ASP A 105 -2.72 -20.34 6.16
C ASP A 105 -3.36 -20.41 7.56
N HIS A 106 -3.08 -21.48 8.31
CA HIS A 106 -3.51 -21.59 9.70
C HIS A 106 -2.95 -20.45 10.57
N ILE A 107 -1.65 -20.15 10.43
CA ILE A 107 -1.01 -19.04 11.16
C ILE A 107 -1.61 -17.70 10.75
N HIS A 108 -1.82 -17.47 9.44
CA HIS A 108 -2.45 -16.26 8.94
C HIS A 108 -3.87 -16.09 9.50
N MET A 109 -4.67 -17.15 9.46
CA MET A 109 -6.03 -17.14 10.01
C MET A 109 -6.03 -16.90 11.52
N GLN A 110 -5.12 -17.50 12.29
CA GLN A 110 -4.99 -17.23 13.72
C GLN A 110 -4.69 -15.74 13.99
N ARG A 111 -3.76 -15.14 13.24
CA ARG A 111 -3.43 -13.72 13.38
C ARG A 111 -4.61 -12.82 13.00
N LEU A 112 -5.32 -13.15 11.93
CA LEU A 112 -6.53 -12.43 11.52
C LEU A 112 -7.64 -12.51 12.58
N TRP A 113 -7.83 -13.67 13.19
CA TRP A 113 -8.75 -13.84 14.32
C TRP A 113 -8.33 -13.04 15.55
N ALA A 114 -7.04 -12.97 15.84
CA ALA A 114 -6.52 -12.12 16.92
C ALA A 114 -6.76 -10.64 16.62
N LEU A 115 -6.49 -10.22 15.38
CA LEU A 115 -6.74 -8.85 14.90
C LEU A 115 -8.22 -8.48 15.01
N ALA A 116 -9.13 -9.39 14.62
CA ALA A 116 -10.57 -9.14 14.73
C ALA A 116 -11.08 -9.03 16.18
N LYS A 117 -10.31 -9.50 17.17
CA LYS A 117 -10.62 -9.34 18.60
C LYS A 117 -10.11 -8.01 19.19
N THR A 118 -9.26 -7.29 18.47
CA THR A 118 -8.72 -6.01 18.97
C THR A 118 -9.82 -4.94 19.03
N PRO A 119 -9.82 -4.08 20.07
CA PRO A 119 -10.76 -2.98 20.15
C PRO A 119 -10.52 -2.01 18.99
N GLY A 120 -11.58 -1.68 18.25
CA GLY A 120 -11.49 -0.78 17.09
C GLY A 120 -11.34 -1.47 15.74
N PHE A 121 -11.38 -2.80 15.67
CA PHE A 121 -11.51 -3.49 14.39
C PHE A 121 -12.90 -3.25 13.77
N ILE A 122 -12.93 -2.69 12.56
CA ILE A 122 -14.15 -2.37 11.81
C ILE A 122 -14.31 -3.31 10.58
N GLY A 123 -13.29 -4.11 10.28
CA GLY A 123 -13.27 -5.00 9.14
C GLY A 123 -14.17 -6.24 9.29
N SER A 124 -14.10 -7.13 8.31
CA SER A 124 -14.83 -8.39 8.32
C SER A 124 -13.93 -9.53 7.89
N LEU A 125 -13.98 -10.63 8.65
CA LEU A 125 -13.37 -11.91 8.27
C LEU A 125 -14.32 -12.78 7.44
N VAL A 126 -15.49 -12.26 7.05
CA VAL A 126 -16.40 -13.00 6.17
C VAL A 126 -15.79 -13.02 4.77
N PRO A 127 -15.52 -14.21 4.20
CA PRO A 127 -14.96 -14.35 2.88
C PRO A 127 -15.81 -13.64 1.82
N GLY A 128 -15.13 -12.98 0.89
CA GLY A 128 -15.75 -12.39 -0.29
C GLY A 128 -15.99 -13.41 -1.40
N ILE A 129 -16.23 -12.90 -2.60
CA ILE A 129 -16.30 -13.69 -3.83
C ILE A 129 -15.23 -13.13 -4.76
N SER A 130 -14.25 -13.95 -5.15
CA SER A 130 -13.22 -13.60 -6.13
C SER A 130 -13.82 -13.30 -7.50
N VAL A 131 -13.08 -12.57 -8.33
CA VAL A 131 -13.50 -12.20 -9.69
C VAL A 131 -13.71 -13.45 -10.54
N GLU A 132 -12.74 -14.37 -10.54
CA GLU A 132 -12.82 -15.66 -11.23
C GLU A 132 -14.07 -16.46 -10.83
N ARG A 133 -14.38 -16.50 -9.53
CA ARG A 133 -15.57 -17.20 -9.02
C ARG A 133 -16.88 -16.49 -9.38
N LYS A 134 -16.88 -15.16 -9.47
CA LYS A 134 -18.03 -14.40 -9.96
C LYS A 134 -18.29 -14.71 -11.43
N GLU A 135 -17.25 -14.76 -12.25
CA GLU A 135 -17.33 -15.08 -13.67
C GLU A 135 -17.80 -16.51 -13.90
N ALA A 136 -17.18 -17.48 -13.22
CA ALA A 136 -17.63 -18.88 -13.28
C ALA A 136 -19.11 -19.04 -12.88
N ARG A 137 -19.58 -18.29 -11.87
CA ARG A 137 -20.99 -18.29 -11.47
C ARG A 137 -21.92 -17.62 -12.48
N ARG A 138 -21.46 -16.59 -13.18
CA ARG A 138 -22.22 -15.95 -14.28
C ARG A 138 -22.37 -16.91 -15.45
N VAL A 139 -21.26 -17.49 -15.93
CA VAL A 139 -21.25 -18.46 -17.02
C VAL A 139 -22.15 -19.66 -16.70
N ALA A 140 -22.08 -20.20 -15.47
CA ALA A 140 -22.94 -21.31 -15.04
C ALA A 140 -24.43 -20.96 -15.02
N ARG A 141 -24.79 -19.70 -14.74
CA ARG A 141 -26.18 -19.23 -14.76
C ARG A 141 -26.69 -19.04 -16.19
N GLU A 142 -25.81 -18.63 -17.09
CA GLU A 142 -26.10 -18.43 -18.52
C GLU A 142 -26.23 -19.76 -19.26
N THR A 143 -25.38 -20.76 -18.96
CA THR A 143 -25.46 -22.12 -19.54
C THR A 143 -26.69 -22.91 -19.08
N GLN A 144 -27.30 -22.57 -17.94
CA GLN A 144 -28.60 -23.13 -17.54
C GLN A 144 -29.79 -22.54 -18.32
N GLN A 145 -29.59 -21.48 -19.10
CA GLN A 145 -30.62 -20.84 -19.91
C GLN A 145 -30.57 -21.19 -21.40
N THR A 146 -29.56 -21.94 -21.87
CA THR A 146 -29.44 -22.36 -23.28
C THR A 146 -29.40 -23.89 -23.40
N GLN A 147 -30.21 -24.44 -24.32
CA GLN A 147 -30.14 -25.86 -24.70
C GLN A 147 -28.82 -26.15 -25.45
N PRO A 148 -28.28 -27.38 -25.38
CA PRO A 148 -26.94 -27.67 -25.89
C PRO A 148 -26.94 -27.73 -27.42
N VAL A 149 -26.09 -26.93 -28.04
CA VAL A 149 -25.61 -27.14 -29.42
C VAL A 149 -24.23 -27.76 -29.31
N GLU A 150 -24.06 -28.95 -29.89
CA GLU A 150 -22.77 -29.63 -30.00
C GLU A 150 -21.84 -28.80 -30.90
N VAL A 151 -20.72 -28.35 -30.35
CA VAL A 151 -19.63 -27.77 -31.12
C VAL A 151 -18.37 -28.56 -30.81
N GLU A 152 -17.87 -29.29 -31.81
CA GLU A 152 -16.56 -29.90 -31.79
C GLU A 152 -15.50 -28.79 -31.78
N MET A 153 -14.62 -28.81 -30.77
CA MET A 153 -13.52 -27.87 -30.65
C MET A 153 -12.20 -28.63 -30.83
N GLU A 154 -11.55 -28.42 -31.97
CA GLU A 154 -10.16 -28.82 -32.18
C GLU A 154 -9.25 -27.94 -31.31
N VAL A 155 -8.36 -28.58 -30.55
CA VAL A 155 -7.42 -27.91 -29.64
C VAL A 155 -6.04 -27.92 -30.27
N GLU A 156 -5.54 -26.74 -30.65
CA GLU A 156 -4.15 -26.54 -31.06
C GLU A 156 -3.31 -26.21 -29.81
N VAL A 157 -2.27 -27.01 -29.57
CA VAL A 157 -1.35 -26.87 -28.43
C VAL A 157 -0.25 -25.90 -28.81
N VAL A 158 -0.09 -24.81 -28.05
CA VAL A 158 1.07 -23.92 -28.13
C VAL A 158 1.87 -24.03 -26.83
N GLU A 159 3.11 -24.48 -26.94
CA GLU A 159 4.08 -24.53 -25.84
C GLU A 159 4.85 -23.20 -25.69
N GLU A 160 5.32 -23.01 -24.45
CA GLU A 160 6.46 -22.21 -23.98
C GLU A 160 6.26 -20.70 -23.73
N VAL A 161 6.49 -20.25 -22.48
CA VAL A 161 7.76 -19.60 -22.06
C VAL A 161 7.92 -19.76 -20.54
N ARG A 162 9.07 -20.31 -20.16
CA ARG A 162 9.60 -20.48 -18.81
C ARG A 162 10.68 -19.43 -18.51
N ASP A 163 10.84 -19.15 -17.22
CA ASP A 163 11.92 -18.41 -16.52
C ASP A 163 11.87 -16.88 -16.50
N ARG A 164 11.70 -16.31 -15.29
CA ARG A 164 12.44 -15.12 -14.82
C ARG A 164 12.25 -14.71 -13.35
N TRP A 165 12.42 -15.56 -12.34
CA TRP A 165 12.61 -14.98 -10.98
C TRP A 165 13.58 -15.84 -10.16
N THR A 166 14.86 -15.51 -10.29
CA THR A 166 15.92 -15.79 -9.32
C THR A 166 16.59 -14.47 -8.96
N MET A 167 16.73 -14.23 -7.65
CA MET A 167 17.49 -13.21 -6.91
C MET A 167 16.55 -12.58 -5.86
N GLU A 168 16.61 -12.99 -4.59
CA GLU A 168 17.60 -12.56 -3.59
C GLU A 168 17.77 -11.04 -3.57
N ASN A 169 17.12 -10.39 -2.61
CA ASN A 169 17.67 -9.25 -1.90
C ASN A 169 16.95 -9.16 -0.53
N ASP A 170 17.65 -9.64 0.49
CA ASP A 170 17.40 -9.32 1.89
C ASP A 170 17.96 -7.90 2.11
N GLU A 171 17.08 -6.90 2.17
CA GLU A 171 17.42 -5.58 2.68
C GLU A 171 16.87 -5.46 4.10
N GLU A 172 17.79 -5.69 5.03
CA GLU A 172 17.70 -5.43 6.45
C GLU A 172 17.57 -3.92 6.67
N TRP A 173 16.41 -3.49 7.19
CA TRP A 173 16.17 -2.08 7.54
C TRP A 173 16.59 -1.87 8.99
N GLU A 174 17.71 -1.16 9.20
CA GLU A 174 18.05 -0.62 10.52
C GLU A 174 17.16 0.61 10.80
N GLU A 175 16.32 0.52 11.83
CA GLU A 175 15.61 1.68 12.39
C GLU A 175 16.57 2.44 13.31
N ASP A 176 17.13 3.55 12.82
CA ASP A 176 17.80 4.54 13.66
C ASP A 176 16.76 5.21 14.58
N ASN A 177 16.66 4.69 15.80
CA ASN A 177 15.88 5.27 16.88
C ASN A 177 16.79 6.18 17.73
N GLU A 178 16.90 7.45 17.35
CA GLU A 178 17.46 8.50 18.20
C GLU A 178 16.40 9.55 18.52
N GLY A 179 16.01 9.62 19.81
CA GLY A 179 15.42 10.82 20.41
C GLY A 179 14.11 10.60 21.19
N GLU A 180 14.19 9.94 22.34
CA GLU A 180 13.20 10.13 23.42
C GLU A 180 13.43 11.47 24.14
N GLU A 181 12.35 11.97 24.75
CA GLU A 181 12.24 13.09 25.71
C GLU A 181 11.86 14.49 25.18
N ALA A 182 10.58 14.67 24.79
CA ALA A 182 9.80 15.90 25.06
C ALA A 182 8.31 15.75 24.68
N GLU A 183 7.59 14.73 25.17
CA GLU A 183 6.25 14.40 24.63
C GLU A 183 5.06 15.09 25.33
N GLY A 184 5.24 15.71 26.50
CA GLY A 184 4.10 16.26 27.26
C GLY A 184 3.64 17.66 26.81
N GLU A 185 4.58 18.61 26.71
CA GLU A 185 4.25 20.02 26.43
C GLU A 185 4.15 20.33 24.92
N THR A 186 4.79 19.51 24.09
CA THR A 186 4.84 19.69 22.64
C THR A 186 3.50 19.35 22.00
N VAL A 187 2.88 18.22 22.34
CA VAL A 187 1.63 17.77 21.70
C VAL A 187 0.47 18.75 21.93
N SER A 188 0.40 19.36 23.12
CA SER A 188 -0.61 20.38 23.44
C SER A 188 -0.39 21.68 22.67
N ALA A 189 0.86 22.16 22.59
CA ALA A 189 1.21 23.32 21.78
C ALA A 189 0.97 23.07 20.28
N LEU A 190 1.23 21.85 19.80
CA LEU A 190 1.00 21.44 18.42
C LEU A 190 -0.49 21.34 18.07
N LEU A 191 -1.32 20.81 18.98
CA LEU A 191 -2.78 20.78 18.83
C LEU A 191 -3.38 22.18 18.80
N TYR A 192 -2.94 23.07 19.70
CA TYR A 192 -3.37 24.47 19.70
C TYR A 192 -2.98 25.16 18.38
N GLN A 193 -1.75 24.98 17.92
CA GLN A 193 -1.26 25.64 16.72
C GLN A 193 -1.88 25.10 15.43
N MET A 194 -2.23 23.81 15.39
CA MET A 194 -2.94 23.20 14.27
C MET A 194 -4.43 23.61 14.24
N SER A 195 -5.03 23.88 15.40
CA SER A 195 -6.36 24.48 15.49
C SER A 195 -6.37 25.92 14.98
N VAL A 196 -5.35 26.72 15.30
CA VAL A 196 -5.18 28.11 14.81
C VAL A 196 -5.05 28.14 13.28
N LEU A 197 -4.33 27.19 12.67
CA LEU A 197 -4.19 27.10 11.21
C LEU A 197 -5.44 26.58 10.49
N SER A 198 -6.40 25.98 11.20
CA SER A 198 -7.66 25.50 10.63
C SER A 198 -8.78 26.56 10.66
N VAL A 199 -8.59 27.69 11.35
CA VAL A 199 -9.60 28.75 11.50
C VAL A 199 -9.68 29.68 10.27
N ASP A 200 -8.66 29.76 9.41
CA ASP A 200 -8.65 30.69 8.27
C ASP A 200 -9.31 30.15 6.96
N ARG A 201 -10.26 29.20 7.05
CA ARG A 201 -10.94 28.65 5.84
C ARG A 201 -12.44 28.89 5.72
N GLU A 202 -13.05 29.64 6.65
CA GLU A 202 -14.43 30.10 6.51
C GLU A 202 -14.53 31.59 6.82
N ASP A 203 -14.16 32.45 5.86
CA ASP A 203 -14.78 33.78 5.73
C ASP A 203 -14.54 34.34 4.32
N GLY A 204 -15.57 34.23 3.48
CA GLY A 204 -15.52 34.70 2.10
C GLY A 204 -16.78 34.40 1.31
N ARG A 205 -17.96 34.41 1.94
CA ARG A 205 -19.25 34.41 1.22
C ARG A 205 -20.32 35.15 2.03
N GLY A 206 -20.14 36.47 2.14
CA GLY A 206 -21.12 37.35 2.74
C GLY A 206 -21.04 38.74 2.13
N GLY A 207 -22.05 39.11 1.34
CA GLY A 207 -22.38 40.50 1.04
C GLY A 207 -21.84 41.04 -0.29
N ASN A 208 -22.69 41.09 -1.31
CA ASN A 208 -22.82 42.32 -2.06
C ASN A 208 -24.29 42.69 -2.18
N GLN A 209 -24.56 43.92 -1.78
CA GLN A 209 -25.82 44.60 -1.60
C GLN A 209 -26.32 45.14 -2.94
N LEU A 210 -27.65 45.14 -3.08
CA LEU A 210 -28.51 46.13 -3.75
C LEU A 210 -27.83 47.17 -4.65
N ASP A 211 -28.19 47.15 -5.93
CA ASP A 211 -28.86 48.26 -6.64
C ASP A 211 -29.75 47.69 -7.76
#